data_AF-A0A6N8SBS2-F1
#
_entry.id   AF-A0A6N8SBS2-F1
#
_cell.length_a   1.000
_cell.length_b   1.000
_cell.length_c   1.000
_cell.angle_alpha   90.00
_cell.angle_beta   90.00
_cell.angle_gamma   90.00
#
_symmetry.space_group_name_H-M   'P 1'
#
loop_
_entity.id
_entity.type
_entity.pdbx_description
1 polymer ?
#
loop_
_entity_poly.entity_id
_entity_poly.type
_entity_poly.pdbx_seq_one_letter_code
_entity_poly.pdbx_strand_id
1 'polypeptide(L)'
;MHLTDTTVSRDAIDRWTVRFISDDGDEVCVTVAAAQELDAESVVDRARTMLVQLTAFGTRGGGRSANAYDAASNGNFDDDEPIMDTRH
;
A
#
# COMPACT_ATOMS: atom_id res chain seq x y z
N MET A 1 11.76 -2.06 -3.19
CA MET A 1 11.88 -0.78 -2.49
C MET A 1 12.34 -1.04 -1.07
N HIS A 2 13.59 -0.74 -0.76
CA HIS A 2 14.11 -0.73 0.60
C HIS A 2 14.18 0.73 1.06
N LEU A 3 13.50 1.08 2.16
CA LEU A 3 13.45 2.45 2.63
C LEU A 3 14.75 2.79 3.38
N THR A 4 15.41 3.87 2.95
CA THR A 4 16.62 4.40 3.58
C THR A 4 16.32 5.56 4.49
N ASP A 5 15.31 6.39 4.17
CA ASP A 5 14.88 7.51 5.00
C ASP A 5 13.36 7.65 5.03
N THR A 6 12.85 8.16 6.15
CA THR A 6 11.46 8.58 6.30
C THR A 6 11.42 9.91 7.04
N THR A 7 11.04 10.97 6.34
CA THR A 7 10.88 12.30 6.92
C THR A 7 9.40 12.62 7.11
N VAL A 8 9.04 13.22 8.24
CA VAL A 8 7.69 13.73 8.52
C VAL A 8 7.74 15.24 8.69
N SER A 9 6.86 15.96 8.02
CA SER A 9 6.69 17.40 8.20
C SER A 9 5.21 17.76 8.35
N ARG A 10 4.96 18.86 9.05
CA ARG A 10 3.64 19.46 9.25
C ARG A 10 3.71 20.90 8.78
N ASP A 11 2.83 21.29 7.88
CA ASP A 11 2.81 22.65 7.35
C ASP A 11 1.96 23.61 8.20
N ALA A 12 1.89 24.88 7.76
CA ALA A 12 1.15 25.93 8.45
C ALA A 12 -0.39 25.77 8.40
N ILE A 13 -0.92 24.92 7.52
CA ILE A 13 -2.36 24.63 7.39
C ILE A 13 -2.72 23.25 7.97
N ASP A 14 -1.89 22.75 8.88
CA ASP A 14 -2.06 21.48 9.58
C ASP A 14 -2.03 20.23 8.67
N ARG A 15 -1.44 20.34 7.49
CA ARG A 15 -1.31 19.21 6.58
C ARG A 15 0.00 18.49 6.86
N TRP A 16 -0.11 17.18 6.97
CA TRP A 16 1.03 16.31 7.19
C TRP A 16 1.57 15.82 5.85
N THR A 17 2.89 15.82 5.72
CA THR A 17 3.60 15.24 4.58
C THR A 17 4.60 14.22 5.09
N VAL A 18 4.49 13.00 4.57
CA VAL A 18 5.45 11.93 4.80
C VAL A 18 6.21 11.68 3.53
N ARG A 19 7.54 11.75 3.60
CA ARG A 19 8.43 11.47 2.49
C ARG A 19 9.18 10.18 2.76
N PHE A 20 9.07 9.24 1.83
CA PHE A 20 9.78 7.97 1.84
C PHE A 20 10.85 8.00 0.76
N ILE A 21 12.09 7.70 1.14
CA ILE A 21 13.23 7.65 0.22
C ILE A 21 13.73 6.21 0.18
N SER A 22 13.94 5.68 -1.02
CA SER A 22 14.52 4.35 -1.23
C SER A 22 16.03 4.40 -1.40
N ASP A 23 16.67 3.23 -1.33
CA ASP A 23 18.08 3.05 -1.64
C ASP A 23 18.43 3.36 -3.10
N ASP A 24 17.50 3.14 -4.02
CA ASP A 24 17.63 3.49 -5.44
C ASP A 24 17.51 5.00 -5.70
N GLY A 25 17.19 5.80 -4.67
CA GLY A 25 16.99 7.25 -4.77
C GLY A 25 15.57 7.65 -5.18
N ASP A 26 14.67 6.69 -5.39
CA ASP A 26 13.25 6.98 -5.62
C ASP A 26 12.62 7.61 -4.38
N GLU A 27 11.82 8.64 -4.60
CA GLU A 27 11.12 9.38 -3.55
C GLU A 27 9.61 9.28 -3.75
N VAL A 28 8.88 8.96 -2.67
CA VAL A 28 7.42 8.99 -2.64
C VAL A 28 6.96 9.90 -1.53
N CYS A 29 6.17 10.92 -1.89
CA CYS A 29 5.55 11.85 -0.96
C CYS A 29 4.06 11.55 -0.79
N VAL A 30 3.62 11.40 0.45
CA VAL A 30 2.21 11.22 0.82
C VAL A 30 1.76 12.41 1.65
N THR A 31 0.73 13.10 1.16
CA THR A 31 0.09 14.20 1.87
C THR A 31 -1.18 13.70 2.55
N VAL A 32 -1.26 13.86 3.87
CA VAL A 32 -2.42 13.48 4.69
C VAL A 32 -3.07 14.76 5.22
N ALA A 33 -4.37 14.92 4.96
CA ALA A 33 -5.14 16.02 5.53
C ALA A 33 -5.22 15.88 7.05
N ALA A 34 -5.24 17.01 7.76
CA ALA A 34 -5.44 17.02 9.21
C ALA A 34 -6.72 16.27 9.57
N ALA A 35 -6.58 15.11 10.21
CA ALA A 35 -7.66 14.55 11.00
C ALA A 35 -7.38 14.92 12.46
N GLN A 36 -8.44 15.23 13.20
CA GLN A 36 -8.33 15.50 14.62
C GLN A 36 -7.65 14.30 15.29
N GLU A 37 -6.61 14.56 16.09
CA GLU A 37 -5.86 13.58 16.90
C GLU A 37 -4.83 12.68 16.20
N LEU A 38 -4.31 13.05 15.02
CA LEU A 38 -3.15 12.36 14.44
C LEU A 38 -1.82 12.86 15.02
N ASP A 39 -1.01 11.95 15.55
CA ASP A 39 0.40 12.16 15.88
C ASP A 39 1.32 11.72 14.73
N ALA A 40 2.62 12.04 14.82
CA ALA A 40 3.57 11.78 13.75
C ALA A 40 3.72 10.28 13.41
N GLU A 41 3.61 9.38 14.40
CA GLU A 41 3.69 7.94 14.17
C GLU A 41 2.45 7.43 13.42
N SER A 42 1.27 7.84 13.87
CA SER A 42 0.00 7.50 13.21
C SER A 42 -0.07 8.01 11.76
N VAL A 43 0.51 9.18 11.49
CA VAL A 43 0.60 9.74 10.14
C VAL A 43 1.50 8.89 9.23
N VAL A 44 2.63 8.40 9.74
CA VAL A 44 3.53 7.52 8.99
C VAL A 44 2.85 6.19 8.69
N ASP A 45 2.16 5.59 9.65
CA ASP A 45 1.43 4.34 9.45
C ASP A 45 0.29 4.50 8.42
N ARG A 46 -0.45 5.61 8.52
CA ARG A 46 -1.49 5.96 7.54
C ARG A 46 -0.90 6.13 6.14
N ALA A 47 0.24 6.81 6.02
CA ALA A 47 0.92 7.00 4.74
C ALA A 47 1.41 5.67 4.14
N ARG A 48 1.99 4.76 4.95
CA ARG A 48 2.35 3.40 4.52
C ARG A 48 1.13 2.63 4.01
N THR A 49 0.02 2.71 4.75
CA THR A 49 -1.24 2.09 4.34
C THR A 49 -1.65 2.56 2.96
N MET A 50 -1.67 3.88 2.71
CA MET A 50 -2.03 4.45 1.40
C MET A 50 -1.14 3.90 0.27
N LEU A 51 0.17 3.77 0.48
CA LEU A 51 1.08 3.20 -0.51
C LEU A 51 0.72 1.76 -0.85
N VAL A 52 0.46 0.92 0.15
CA VAL A 52 -0.01 -0.46 -0.06
C VAL A 52 -1.34 -0.49 -0.82
N GLN A 53 -2.24 0.47 -0.58
CA GLN A 53 -3.50 0.51 -1.33
C GLN A 53 -3.29 0.90 -2.80
N LEU A 54 -2.35 1.80 -3.07
CA LEU A 54 -2.08 2.30 -4.42
C LEU A 54 -1.29 1.32 -5.29
N THR A 55 -0.41 0.48 -4.71
CA THR A 55 0.25 -0.59 -5.48
C THR A 55 -0.75 -1.55 -6.12
N ALA A 56 -1.92 -1.72 -5.49
CA ALA A 56 -3.01 -2.52 -6.04
C ALA A 56 -3.69 -1.89 -7.27
N PHE A 57 -3.57 -0.57 -7.48
CA PHE A 57 -4.15 0.13 -8.63
C PHE A 57 -3.25 0.12 -9.87
N GLY A 58 -1.94 -0.07 -9.73
CA GLY A 58 -0.97 0.10 -10.83
C GLY A 58 -0.52 -1.17 -11.56
N THR A 59 -0.75 -2.37 -11.02
CA THR A 59 -0.10 -3.61 -11.51
C THR A 59 -1.03 -4.60 -12.21
N ARG A 60 -2.33 -4.34 -12.28
CA ARG A 60 -3.31 -5.28 -12.83
C ARG A 60 -4.13 -4.67 -13.95
N GLY A 61 -3.60 -4.76 -15.17
CA GLY A 61 -4.46 -4.97 -16.33
C GLY A 61 -5.23 -6.27 -16.12
N GLY A 62 -6.44 -6.18 -15.58
CA GLY A 62 -7.34 -7.31 -15.37
C GLY A 62 -7.11 -8.08 -14.07
N GLY A 63 -8.06 -7.97 -13.14
CA GLY A 63 -8.25 -8.93 -12.05
C GLY A 63 -7.94 -8.40 -10.65
N ARG A 64 -8.99 -8.06 -9.90
CA ARG A 64 -9.11 -7.95 -8.42
C ARG A 64 -7.86 -7.56 -7.61
N SER A 65 -7.76 -6.27 -7.28
CA SER A 65 -6.91 -5.70 -6.23
C SER A 65 -7.15 -6.40 -4.87
N ALA A 66 -6.16 -7.12 -4.35
CA ALA A 66 -6.20 -7.68 -3.01
C ALA A 66 -5.42 -6.77 -2.05
N ASN A 67 -6.15 -5.87 -1.40
CA ASN A 67 -5.68 -5.03 -0.31
C ASN A 67 -6.67 -5.24 0.84
N ALA A 68 -6.16 -5.66 2.01
CA ALA A 68 -6.89 -6.38 3.08
C ALA A 68 -7.67 -7.65 2.65
N TYR A 69 -7.76 -7.92 1.35
CA TYR A 69 -8.50 -9.00 0.69
C TYR A 69 -7.68 -10.27 0.45
N ASP A 70 -6.37 -10.25 0.75
CA ASP A 70 -5.51 -11.44 0.64
C ASP A 70 -5.55 -12.30 1.92
N ALA A 71 -6.00 -11.72 3.04
CA ALA A 71 -6.02 -12.36 4.36
C ALA A 71 -7.25 -13.26 4.65
N ALA A 72 -8.12 -13.54 3.66
CA ALA A 72 -9.31 -14.39 3.82
C ALA A 72 -9.28 -15.69 2.99
N SER A 73 -8.10 -16.15 2.56
CA SER A 73 -7.94 -17.50 2.00
C SER A 73 -7.01 -18.32 2.89
N ASN A 74 -7.60 -19.21 3.69
CA ASN A 74 -6.89 -20.36 4.25
C ASN A 74 -6.94 -21.54 3.26
N GLY A 75 -6.93 -21.22 1.95
CA GLY A 75 -7.11 -22.16 0.86
C GLY A 75 -5.85 -22.97 0.64
N ASN A 76 -5.72 -24.01 1.44
CA ASN A 76 -5.09 -25.27 1.13
C ASN A 76 -4.92 -25.45 -0.39
N PHE A 77 -3.71 -25.25 -0.89
CA PHE A 77 -3.32 -25.67 -2.24
C PHE A 77 -3.14 -27.20 -2.16
N ASP A 78 -4.26 -27.94 -2.11
CA ASP A 78 -4.23 -29.36 -2.46
C ASP A 78 -4.03 -29.41 -3.98
N ASP A 79 -2.79 -29.72 -4.35
CA ASP A 79 -2.20 -29.70 -5.68
C ASP A 79 -2.63 -30.92 -6.52
N ASP A 80 -3.92 -31.30 -6.49
CA ASP A 80 -4.31 -32.61 -7.02
C ASP A 80 -5.74 -32.73 -7.60
N GLU A 81 -6.23 -31.74 -8.38
CA GLU A 81 -7.33 -32.03 -9.32
C GLU A 81 -7.12 -31.39 -10.71
N PRO A 82 -7.19 -32.18 -11.81
CA PRO A 82 -6.69 -31.78 -13.11
C PRO A 82 -7.67 -30.88 -13.90
N ILE A 83 -7.06 -29.99 -14.67
CA ILE A 83 -7.68 -29.01 -15.56
C ILE A 83 -8.26 -29.72 -16.79
N MET A 84 -9.58 -29.82 -16.92
CA MET A 84 -10.30 -30.14 -18.17
C MET A 84 -11.68 -29.48 -18.12
N ASP A 85 -12.33 -28.93 -19.14
CA ASP A 85 -12.07 -28.58 -20.54
C ASP A 85 -13.27 -27.65 -20.86
N THR A 86 -13.06 -26.35 -21.13
CA THR A 86 -14.18 -25.47 -21.53
C THR A 86 -14.21 -25.36 -23.05
N ARG A 87 -15.15 -26.07 -23.67
CA ARG A 87 -15.46 -25.94 -25.09
C ARG A 87 -16.50 -24.84 -25.35
N HIS A 88 -16.31 -24.24 -26.52
CA HIS A 88 -16.84 -23.00 -27.10
C HIS A 88 -18.37 -22.90 -27.28
#